data_AF-A0A1F7GC61-F1
#
_entry.id   AF-A0A1F7GC61-F1
#
_cell.length_a   1.000
_cell.length_b   1.000
_cell.length_c   1.000
_cell.angle_alpha   90.00
_cell.angle_beta   90.00
_cell.angle_gamma   90.00
#
_symmetry.space_group_name_H-M   'P 1'
#
loop_
_entity.id
_entity.type
_entity.pdbx_description
1 polymer ?
#
loop_
_entity_poly.entity_id
_entity_poly.type
_entity_poly.pdbx_seq_one_letter_code
_entity_poly.pdbx_strand_id
1 'polypeptide(L)'
;MPEYLLILLLLLTVTIFIHKRNNLKLFKSSKHMFIIYLIPIVVGIAWDQFAIYRGHWTFGKEFLLGIYIGYMPIEEFLFMIVCLYFGLTFYKLIENLIRK
;
A
#
# COMPACT_ATOMS: atom_id res chain seq x y z
N MET A 1 -17.78 9.77 5.77
CA MET A 1 -17.96 8.86 4.61
C MET A 1 -16.84 7.82 4.72
N PRO A 2 -16.55 6.91 3.77
CA PRO A 2 -15.28 6.18 3.84
C PRO A 2 -14.20 6.99 3.10
N GLU A 3 -13.89 8.20 3.59
CA GLU A 3 -12.90 9.09 2.96
C GLU A 3 -11.55 8.39 2.81
N TYR A 4 -11.19 7.53 3.77
CA TYR A 4 -9.92 6.82 3.73
C TYR A 4 -9.83 5.87 2.53
N LEU A 5 -10.86 5.05 2.29
CA LEU A 5 -10.91 4.17 1.13
C LEU A 5 -10.83 4.96 -0.18
N LEU A 6 -11.53 6.10 -0.27
CA LEU A 6 -11.50 6.94 -1.46
C LEU A 6 -10.09 7.47 -1.75
N ILE A 7 -9.37 7.90 -0.72
CA ILE A 7 -7.98 8.35 -0.85
C ILE A 7 -7.09 7.22 -1.35
N LEU A 8 -7.23 6.01 -0.79
CA LEU A 8 -6.47 4.83 -1.22
C LEU A 8 -6.75 4.46 -2.68
N LEU A 9 -8.02 4.48 -3.10
CA LEU A 9 -8.41 4.21 -4.49
C LEU A 9 -7.90 5.27 -5.46
N LEU A 10 -7.92 6.55 -5.06
CA LEU A 10 -7.36 7.64 -5.84
C LEU A 10 -5.85 7.45 -6.02
N LEU A 11 -5.12 7.22 -4.93
CA LEU A 11 -3.67 6.99 -4.96
C LEU A 11 -3.33 5.77 -5.83
N LEU A 12 -4.07 4.67 -5.68
CA LEU A 12 -3.89 3.48 -6.51
C LEU A 12 -4.10 3.78 -7.99
N THR A 13 -5.16 4.51 -8.32
CA THR A 13 -5.49 4.89 -9.71
C THR A 13 -4.39 5.74 -10.33
N VAL A 14 -3.93 6.77 -9.61
CA VAL A 14 -2.81 7.62 -10.04
C VAL A 14 -1.53 6.79 -10.23
N THR A 15 -1.24 5.88 -9.30
CA THR A 15 -0.05 5.02 -9.36
C THR A 15 -0.10 4.09 -10.58
N ILE A 16 -1.25 3.45 -10.84
CA ILE A 16 -1.46 2.62 -12.02
C ILE A 16 -1.29 3.44 -13.31
N PHE A 17 -1.84 4.65 -13.34
CA PHE A 17 -1.71 5.55 -14.47
C PHE A 17 -0.24 5.88 -14.75
N ILE A 18 0.54 6.26 -13.73
CA ILE A 18 1.97 6.55 -13.86
C ILE A 18 2.75 5.34 -14.35
N HIS A 19 2.53 4.17 -13.74
CA HIS A 19 3.21 2.92 -14.12
C HIS A 19 2.96 2.58 -15.58
N LYS A 20 1.69 2.58 -16.02
CA LYS A 20 1.32 2.25 -17.41
C LYS A 20 1.81 3.30 -18.40
N ARG A 21 1.66 4.60 -18.08
CA ARG A 21 2.06 5.70 -18.96
C ARG A 21 3.56 5.70 -19.27
N ASN A 22 4.38 5.32 -18.29
CA ASN A 22 5.84 5.29 -18.41
C ASN A 22 6.40 3.89 -18.72
N ASN A 23 5.54 2.88 -18.88
CA ASN A 23 5.89 1.48 -19.14
C ASN A 23 7.00 0.95 -18.20
N LEU A 24 6.87 1.26 -16.91
CA LEU A 24 7.91 0.99 -15.91
C LEU A 24 8.01 -0.52 -15.63
N LYS A 25 9.20 -1.10 -15.75
CA LYS A 25 9.45 -2.48 -15.32
C LYS A 25 9.78 -2.51 -13.83
N LEU A 26 8.79 -2.81 -12.99
CA LEU A 26 8.95 -2.83 -11.52
C LEU A 26 9.69 -4.09 -11.05
N PHE A 27 9.44 -5.24 -11.67
CA PHE A 27 10.03 -6.52 -11.27
C PHE A 27 10.73 -7.20 -12.44
N LYS A 28 11.83 -7.89 -12.15
CA LYS A 28 12.54 -8.72 -13.13
C LYS A 28 11.85 -10.06 -13.40
N SER A 29 11.08 -10.57 -12.43
CA SER A 29 10.38 -11.86 -12.49
C SER A 29 9.23 -11.90 -11.47
N SER A 30 8.18 -12.66 -11.76
CA SER A 30 7.04 -12.86 -10.86
C SER A 30 7.42 -13.40 -9.48
N LYS A 31 8.52 -14.18 -9.37
CA LYS A 31 9.03 -14.64 -8.07
C LYS A 31 9.54 -13.49 -7.19
N HIS A 32 10.22 -12.52 -7.80
CA HIS A 32 10.74 -11.35 -7.07
C HIS A 32 9.59 -10.46 -6.60
N MET A 33 8.56 -10.29 -7.43
CA MET A 33 7.33 -9.59 -7.04
C MET A 33 6.73 -10.22 -5.79
N PHE A 34 6.54 -11.54 -5.80
CA PHE A 34 5.94 -12.24 -4.65
C PHE A 34 6.74 -12.04 -3.37
N ILE A 35 8.07 -12.20 -3.40
CA ILE A 35 8.92 -12.04 -2.21
C ILE A 35 8.90 -10.59 -1.71
N ILE A 36 9.02 -9.60 -2.62
CA ILE A 36 9.07 -8.18 -2.27
C ILE A 36 7.75 -7.68 -1.68
N TYR A 37 6.61 -8.23 -2.09
CA TYR A 37 5.33 -7.88 -1.47
C TYR A 37 5.04 -8.69 -0.22
N LEU A 38 5.26 -10.00 -0.25
CA LEU A 38 4.81 -10.88 0.83
C LEU A 38 5.49 -10.53 2.16
N ILE A 39 6.81 -10.36 2.17
CA ILE A 39 7.55 -10.15 3.43
C ILE A 39 7.11 -8.84 4.10
N PRO A 40 7.14 -7.67 3.44
CA PRO A 40 6.74 -6.42 4.07
C PRO A 40 5.26 -6.39 4.46
N ILE A 41 4.38 -6.99 3.65
CA ILE A 41 2.94 -7.05 3.98
C ILE A 41 2.72 -7.87 5.24
N VAL A 42 3.30 -9.07 5.33
CA VAL A 42 3.10 -9.95 6.49
C VAL A 42 3.67 -9.33 7.76
N VAL A 43 4.89 -8.79 7.67
CA VAL A 43 5.55 -8.13 8.82
C VAL A 43 4.76 -6.87 9.23
N GLY A 44 4.35 -6.05 8.26
CA GLY A 44 3.58 -4.83 8.51
C GLY A 44 2.24 -5.10 9.15
N ILE A 45 1.47 -6.06 8.62
CA ILE A 45 0.18 -6.47 9.22
C ILE A 45 0.40 -6.97 10.65
N ALA A 46 1.39 -7.83 10.88
CA ALA A 46 1.65 -8.37 12.22
C ALA A 46 2.01 -7.27 13.22
N TRP A 47 2.85 -6.32 12.79
CA TRP A 47 3.24 -5.17 13.60
C TRP A 47 2.05 -4.26 13.92
N ASP A 48 1.25 -3.90 12.93
CA ASP A 48 0.13 -2.98 13.11
C ASP A 48 -0.96 -3.60 13.98
N GLN A 49 -1.28 -4.88 13.79
CA GLN A 49 -2.18 -5.61 14.69
C GLN A 49 -1.71 -5.55 16.14
N PHE A 50 -0.42 -5.74 16.39
CA PHE A 50 0.18 -5.64 17.71
C PHE A 50 0.11 -4.21 18.27
N ALA A 51 0.47 -3.21 17.46
CA ALA A 51 0.48 -1.81 17.88
C ALA A 51 -0.93 -1.30 18.23
N ILE A 52 -1.93 -1.64 17.42
CA ILE A 52 -3.34 -1.28 17.68
C ILE A 52 -3.86 -2.00 18.92
N TYR A 53 -3.55 -3.29 19.07
CA TYR A 53 -3.90 -4.05 20.28
C TYR A 53 -3.32 -3.42 21.55
N ARG A 54 -2.10 -2.89 21.48
CA ARG A 54 -1.42 -2.18 22.58
C ARG A 54 -1.90 -0.74 22.78
N GLY A 55 -2.81 -0.25 21.93
CA GLY A 55 -3.33 1.11 21.99
C GLY A 55 -2.30 2.19 21.59
N HIS A 56 -1.26 1.83 20.83
CA HIS A 56 -0.27 2.80 20.36
C HIS A 56 -0.90 3.83 19.41
N TRP A 57 -1.88 3.41 18.62
CA TRP A 57 -2.73 4.31 17.84
C TRP A 57 -4.10 3.70 17.56
N THR A 58 -5.03 4.57 17.18
CA THR A 58 -6.42 4.23 16.85
C THR A 58 -6.83 4.95 15.56
N PHE A 59 -7.93 4.49 14.96
CA PHE A 59 -8.49 5.07 13.74
C PHE A 59 -9.83 5.73 14.05
N GLY A 60 -10.06 6.90 13.46
CA GLY A 60 -11.36 7.58 13.50
C GLY A 60 -12.40 6.74 12.77
N LYS A 61 -13.34 6.15 13.52
CA LYS A 61 -14.33 5.18 13.00
C LYS A 61 -15.24 5.80 11.95
N GLU A 62 -15.44 7.11 12.02
CA GLU A 62 -16.24 7.92 11.11
C GLU A 62 -15.70 8.00 9.67
N PHE A 63 -14.41 7.69 9.46
CA PHE A 63 -13.73 7.72 8.17
C PHE A 63 -13.55 6.32 7.54
N LEU A 64 -13.98 5.27 8.25
CA LEU A 64 -13.78 3.87 7.89
C LEU A 64 -15.09 3.24 7.40
N LEU A 65 -14.97 2.14 6.67
CA LEU A 65 -16.07 1.24 6.37
C LEU A 65 -16.60 0.50 7.61
N GLY A 66 -15.82 0.47 8.69
CA GLY A 66 -16.17 -0.25 9.92
C GLY A 66 -15.96 -1.77 9.83
N ILE A 67 -15.29 -2.26 8.79
CA ILE A 67 -14.95 -3.68 8.62
C ILE A 67 -13.54 -3.91 9.16
N TYR A 68 -13.40 -4.88 10.07
CA TYR A 68 -12.15 -5.19 10.75
C TYR A 68 -11.76 -6.66 10.56
N ILE A 69 -10.46 -6.91 10.47
CA ILE A 69 -9.86 -8.23 10.59
C ILE A 69 -8.91 -8.16 11.79
N GLY A 70 -9.22 -8.87 12.88
CA GLY A 70 -8.54 -8.66 14.16
C GLY A 70 -8.80 -7.24 14.69
N TYR A 71 -7.74 -6.51 15.03
CA TYR A 71 -7.82 -5.15 15.56
C TYR A 71 -7.75 -4.07 14.47
N MET A 72 -7.42 -4.45 13.24
CA MET A 72 -7.09 -3.53 12.15
C MET A 72 -8.23 -3.42 11.14
N PRO A 73 -8.56 -2.20 10.66
CA PRO A 73 -9.59 -2.03 9.63
C PRO A 73 -9.09 -2.51 8.26
N ILE A 74 -10.00 -2.91 7.38
CA ILE A 74 -9.66 -3.49 6.06
C ILE A 74 -8.86 -2.52 5.19
N GLU A 75 -9.08 -1.22 5.36
CA GLU A 75 -8.39 -0.16 4.65
C GLU A 75 -6.88 -0.17 4.89
N GLU A 76 -6.41 -0.57 6.08
CA GLU A 76 -4.97 -0.65 6.37
C GLU A 76 -4.30 -1.80 5.60
N PHE A 77 -5.01 -2.90 5.35
CA PHE A 77 -4.49 -3.96 4.49
C PHE A 77 -4.33 -3.46 3.05
N LEU A 78 -5.28 -2.65 2.58
CA LEU A 78 -5.18 -2.00 1.28
C LEU A 78 -4.04 -0.96 1.26
N PHE A 79 -3.91 -0.16 2.33
CA PHE A 79 -2.83 0.81 2.50
C PHE A 79 -1.45 0.15 2.36
N MET A 80 -1.21 -0.97 3.03
CA MET A 80 0.06 -1.71 2.92
C MET A 80 0.40 -2.04 1.46
N ILE A 81 -0.57 -2.55 0.69
CA ILE A 81 -0.37 -2.91 -0.72
C ILE A 81 -0.16 -1.67 -1.59
N VAL A 82 -1.01 -0.66 -1.42
CA VAL A 82 -1.01 0.56 -2.24
C VAL A 82 0.28 1.36 -2.01
N CYS A 83 0.72 1.51 -0.75
CA CYS A 83 1.93 2.25 -0.41
C CYS A 83 3.19 1.54 -0.90
N LEU A 84 3.28 0.21 -0.78
CA LEU A 84 4.40 -0.56 -1.36
C LEU A 84 4.46 -0.39 -2.88
N TYR A 85 3.31 -0.52 -3.55
CA TYR A 85 3.24 -0.36 -5.00
C TYR A 85 3.57 1.06 -5.45
N PHE A 86 3.08 2.07 -4.74
CA PHE A 86 3.39 3.47 -4.97
C PHE A 86 4.89 3.73 -4.82
N GLY A 87 5.49 3.32 -3.71
CA GLY A 87 6.93 3.52 -3.45
C GLY A 87 7.81 2.93 -4.54
N LEU A 88 7.52 1.69 -4.99
CA LEU A 88 8.26 1.04 -6.07
C LEU A 88 8.07 1.74 -7.41
N THR A 89 6.83 2.13 -7.74
CA THR A 89 6.51 2.85 -8.97
C THR A 89 7.22 4.20 -9.01
N PHE A 90 7.18 4.93 -7.89
CA PHE A 90 7.81 6.24 -7.77
C PHE A 90 9.33 6.12 -7.88
N TYR A 91 9.95 5.19 -7.15
CA TYR A 91 11.39 4.92 -7.27
C TYR A 91 11.80 4.64 -8.71
N LYS A 92 11.04 3.78 -9.41
CA LYS A 92 11.36 3.41 -10.79
C LYS A 92 11.14 4.56 -11.78
N LEU A 93 10.14 5.40 -11.54
CA LEU A 93 9.91 6.61 -12.32
C LEU A 93 11.12 7.55 -12.22
N ILE A 94 11.57 7.85 -11.01
CA ILE A 94 12.73 8.72 -10.77
C ILE A 94 13.99 8.15 -11.42
N GLU A 95 14.24 6.84 -11.25
CA GLU A 95 15.36 6.18 -11.91
C GLU A 95 15.32 6.33 -13.44
N ASN A 96 14.13 6.20 -14.05
CA ASN A 96 13.96 6.34 -15.50
C ASN A 96 14.12 7.79 -15.98
N LEU A 97 13.79 8.78 -15.15
CA LEU A 97 13.97 10.19 -15.47
C LEU A 97 15.44 10.63 -15.38
N ILE A 98 16.19 10.09 -14.40
CA ILE A 98 17.62 10.43 -14.22
C ILE A 98 18.52 9.75 -15.27
N ARG A 99 18.14 8.55 -15.74
CA ARG A 99 18.92 7.80 -16.76
C ARG A 99 18.70 8.29 -18.20
N LYS A 100 17.77 9.22 -18.42
CA LYS A 100 17.56 9.89 -19.71
C LYS A 100 18.37 11.17 -19.78
#